data_AF-F5VU55-F1
#
_entry.id   AF-F5VU55-F1
#
_cell.length_a   1.000
_cell.length_b   1.000
_cell.length_c   1.000
_cell.angle_alpha   90.00
_cell.angle_beta   90.00
_cell.angle_gamma   90.00
#
_symmetry.space_group_name_H-M   'P 1'
#
loop_
_entity.id
_entity.type
_entity.pdbx_description
1 polymer ?
#
loop_
_entity_poly.entity_id
_entity_poly.type
_entity_poly.pdbx_seq_one_letter_code
_entity_poly.pdbx_strand_id
1 'polypeptide(L)'
;MGKLKLSLLNKWELDKDYNSVFNSVMLHDGRAFVLTSEKEAFNLYCLLEVSPLGVKEIDAWYCDHVWEEEPLLFTDGQNIGIIKAGKEIVYYTGDFSNPEIIAIKDPQSILPKKAQERYFQIVSDSDQIPVCFENQVYTNQARNFALLEFDREKKQAKWTTYSHIDKKELNHHDTNSSFCPKIDSMKSWKQELYAFSSGESQTSVNKWGMDYYALVKISSDGRIIEKLLESEHLKALGKKAGVNGIFTDSPYIILSPLFKNDDWKGKQKLFSLATREWCDIALPRGMSKHKLQNMTDNFCLTFLYDRGLKELALCRID
;
A
#
# COMPACT_ATOMS: atom_id res chain seq x y z
N MET A 1 4.48 16.50 -19.73
CA MET A 1 4.34 15.86 -18.41
C MET A 1 3.57 16.82 -17.53
N GLY A 2 2.40 16.41 -17.05
CA GLY A 2 1.59 17.24 -16.15
C GLY A 2 2.35 17.51 -14.85
N LYS A 3 1.96 18.56 -14.14
CA LYS A 3 2.48 18.87 -12.81
C LYS A 3 1.31 18.99 -11.86
N LEU A 4 1.21 18.06 -10.92
CA LEU A 4 0.18 18.04 -9.89
C LEU A 4 0.65 18.95 -8.75
N LYS A 5 0.02 20.12 -8.66
CA LYS A 5 0.39 21.14 -7.68
C LYS A 5 -0.44 20.95 -6.42
N LEU A 6 0.25 20.98 -5.28
CA LEU A 6 -0.37 20.83 -3.97
C LEU A 6 -0.37 22.16 -3.22
N SER A 7 -1.47 22.44 -2.55
CA SER A 7 -1.63 23.52 -1.56
C SER A 7 -1.78 22.91 -0.17
N LEU A 8 -0.98 23.40 0.79
CA LEU A 8 -1.08 22.94 2.17
C LEU A 8 -2.41 23.39 2.77
N LEU A 9 -3.16 22.45 3.35
CA LEU A 9 -4.29 22.76 4.22
C LEU A 9 -3.74 22.96 5.62
N ASN A 10 -3.34 21.86 6.26
CA ASN A 10 -2.79 21.86 7.60
C ASN A 10 -1.63 20.85 7.69
N LYS A 11 -0.76 21.08 8.68
CA LYS A 11 0.40 20.24 9.01
C LYS A 11 0.51 20.12 10.52
N TRP A 12 0.80 18.93 11.00
CA TRP A 12 0.92 18.62 12.42
C TRP A 12 2.23 17.89 12.68
N GLU A 13 2.93 18.34 13.72
CA GLU A 13 3.97 17.55 14.37
C GLU A 13 3.28 16.61 15.36
N LEU A 14 3.70 15.36 15.41
CA LEU A 14 3.07 14.35 16.26
C LEU A 14 3.68 14.38 17.66
N ASP A 15 2.83 14.42 18.68
CA ASP A 15 3.25 14.47 20.08
C ASP A 15 3.78 13.13 20.60
N LYS A 16 3.30 12.02 20.01
CA LYS A 16 3.79 10.67 20.30
C LYS A 16 4.84 10.23 19.29
N ASP A 17 5.80 9.44 19.77
CA ASP A 17 6.80 8.80 18.94
C ASP A 17 6.20 7.57 18.23
N TYR A 18 5.63 7.81 17.05
CA TYR A 18 5.18 6.76 16.15
C TYR A 18 6.34 6.26 15.26
N ASN A 19 6.25 5.00 14.82
CA ASN A 19 7.28 4.36 14.01
C ASN A 19 7.25 4.86 12.54
N SER A 20 6.45 4.23 11.69
CA SER A 20 6.29 4.60 10.28
C SER A 20 4.84 4.41 9.86
N VAL A 21 4.41 5.08 8.79
CA VAL A 21 3.17 4.74 8.10
C VAL A 21 3.31 3.37 7.47
N PHE A 22 2.49 2.41 7.92
CA PHE A 22 2.43 1.06 7.33
C PHE A 22 1.50 1.04 6.11
N ASN A 23 0.29 1.57 6.29
CA ASN A 23 -0.72 1.75 5.25
C ASN A 23 -1.54 3.00 5.61
N SER A 24 -2.16 3.62 4.61
CA SER A 24 -3.12 4.70 4.84
C SER A 24 -4.27 4.64 3.86
N VAL A 25 -5.42 5.16 4.24
CA VAL A 25 -6.57 5.34 3.35
C VAL A 25 -7.09 6.76 3.42
N MET A 26 -7.75 7.22 2.36
CA MET A 26 -8.42 8.51 2.31
C MET A 26 -9.89 8.36 1.96
N LEU A 27 -10.73 9.02 2.75
CA LEU A 27 -12.16 9.12 2.52
C LEU A 27 -12.48 10.22 1.50
N HIS A 28 -13.65 10.13 0.88
CA HIS A 28 -14.14 11.11 -0.08
C HIS A 28 -14.33 12.51 0.52
N ASP A 29 -14.56 12.61 1.83
CA ASP A 29 -14.70 13.87 2.55
C ASP A 29 -13.37 14.56 2.88
N GLY A 30 -12.24 13.94 2.50
CA GLY A 30 -10.90 14.51 2.68
C GLY A 30 -10.21 14.12 4.00
N ARG A 31 -10.87 13.32 4.86
CA ARG A 31 -10.20 12.68 5.99
C ARG A 31 -9.26 11.59 5.51
N ALA A 32 -8.15 11.41 6.21
CA ALA A 32 -7.24 10.31 6.00
C ALA A 32 -7.10 9.48 7.27
N PHE A 33 -6.89 8.18 7.13
CA PHE A 33 -6.58 7.29 8.22
C PHE A 33 -5.21 6.65 8.00
N VAL A 34 -4.41 6.62 9.05
CA VAL A 34 -3.02 6.17 9.02
C VAL A 34 -2.87 5.01 10.00
N LEU A 35 -2.47 3.86 9.49
CA LEU A 35 -2.05 2.72 10.30
C LEU A 35 -0.55 2.85 10.60
N THR A 36 -0.20 2.83 11.88
CA THR A 36 1.17 2.90 12.38
C THR A 36 1.33 2.05 13.64
N SER A 37 2.47 2.14 14.31
CA SER A 37 2.68 1.59 15.65
C SER A 37 3.47 2.56 16.52
N GLU A 38 3.38 2.39 17.84
CA GLU A 38 4.28 3.07 18.74
C GLU A 38 5.73 2.61 18.51
N LYS A 39 6.66 3.56 18.54
CA LYS A 39 8.06 3.30 18.19
C LYS A 39 8.76 2.35 19.16
N GLU A 40 8.47 2.46 20.46
CA GLU A 40 9.06 1.63 21.52
C GLU A 40 8.26 0.34 21.77
N ALA A 41 6.98 0.30 21.38
CA ALA A 41 6.11 -0.86 21.45
C ALA A 41 5.66 -1.25 20.04
N PHE A 42 6.57 -1.84 19.27
CA PHE A 42 6.34 -2.13 17.85
C PHE A 42 5.15 -3.07 17.58
N ASN A 43 4.67 -3.78 18.61
CA ASN A 43 3.50 -4.65 18.56
C ASN A 43 2.18 -3.94 18.94
N LEU A 44 2.23 -2.68 19.36
CA LEU A 44 1.07 -1.82 19.61
C LEU A 44 0.77 -1.02 18.35
N TYR A 45 -0.20 -1.50 17.57
CA TYR A 45 -0.67 -0.80 16.38
C TYR A 45 -1.63 0.32 16.77
N CYS A 46 -1.56 1.43 16.04
CA CYS A 46 -2.37 2.62 16.25
C CYS A 46 -3.04 3.01 14.93
N LEU A 47 -4.30 3.44 15.02
CA LEU A 47 -5.06 4.02 13.93
C LEU A 47 -5.26 5.51 14.19
N LEU A 48 -4.68 6.35 13.33
CA LEU A 48 -4.79 7.80 13.43
C LEU A 48 -5.76 8.33 12.39
N GLU A 49 -6.75 9.12 12.79
CA GLU A 49 -7.51 10.00 11.92
C GLU A 49 -6.74 11.30 11.72
N VAL A 50 -6.59 11.73 10.47
CA VAL A 50 -6.04 13.01 10.07
C VAL A 50 -7.14 13.77 9.35
N SER A 51 -7.53 14.91 9.91
CA SER A 51 -8.58 15.77 9.35
C SER A 51 -8.17 17.24 9.45
N PRO A 52 -8.87 18.20 8.81
CA PRO A 52 -8.61 19.62 9.01
C PRO A 52 -8.68 20.07 10.48
N LEU A 53 -9.38 19.33 11.35
CA LEU A 53 -9.50 19.63 12.77
C LEU A 53 -8.28 19.22 13.59
N GLY A 54 -7.46 18.28 13.08
CA GLY A 54 -6.31 17.75 13.81
C GLY A 54 -5.98 16.31 13.47
N VAL A 55 -4.99 15.78 14.20
CA VAL A 55 -4.67 14.35 14.24
C VAL A 55 -5.22 13.77 15.54
N LYS A 56 -5.97 12.69 15.46
CA LYS A 56 -6.56 12.00 16.60
C LYS A 56 -6.30 10.49 16.51
N GLU A 57 -5.87 9.89 17.60
CA GLU A 57 -5.84 8.42 17.72
C GLU A 57 -7.26 7.90 17.95
N ILE A 58 -7.71 7.00 17.07
CA ILE A 58 -9.07 6.46 17.06
C ILE A 58 -9.11 5.10 17.74
N ASP A 59 -8.08 4.28 17.51
CA ASP A 59 -7.95 2.96 18.11
C ASP A 59 -6.47 2.60 18.28
N ALA A 60 -6.19 1.74 19.25
CA ALA A 60 -4.88 1.15 19.47
C ALA A 60 -5.02 -0.26 20.07
N TRP A 61 -4.28 -1.22 19.53
CA TRP A 61 -4.36 -2.62 19.98
C TRP A 61 -3.02 -3.32 19.88
N TYR A 62 -2.80 -4.25 20.81
CA TYR A 62 -1.65 -5.14 20.76
C TYR A 62 -1.89 -6.26 19.75
N CYS A 63 -0.85 -6.62 19.04
CA CYS A 63 -0.75 -7.83 18.23
C CYS A 63 0.26 -8.76 18.89
N ASP A 64 -0.19 -9.92 19.36
CA ASP A 64 0.66 -10.88 20.06
C ASP A 64 1.75 -11.47 19.15
N HIS A 65 1.47 -11.55 17.84
CA HIS A 65 2.34 -12.15 16.84
C HIS A 65 2.59 -11.17 15.69
N VAL A 66 3.35 -10.10 15.95
CA VAL A 66 3.56 -8.96 15.03
C VAL A 66 3.90 -9.36 13.59
N TRP A 67 4.64 -10.45 13.40
CA TRP A 67 5.10 -10.90 12.08
C TRP A 67 4.12 -11.87 11.39
N GLU A 68 3.15 -12.41 12.12
CA GLU A 68 2.19 -13.38 11.61
C GLU A 68 0.81 -12.76 11.35
N GLU A 69 0.47 -11.68 12.06
CA GLU A 69 -0.85 -11.08 12.10
C GLU A 69 -0.81 -9.55 11.86
N GLU A 70 -0.07 -9.11 10.83
CA GLU A 70 0.02 -7.70 10.47
C GLU A 70 -1.35 -7.16 10.03
N PRO A 71 -1.88 -6.10 10.67
CA PRO A 71 -3.17 -5.54 10.32
C PRO A 71 -3.10 -4.78 8.98
N LEU A 72 -4.22 -4.78 8.27
CA LEU A 72 -4.33 -4.15 6.95
C LEU A 72 -5.51 -3.20 6.91
N LEU A 73 -5.24 -1.94 6.58
CA LEU A 73 -6.24 -0.89 6.46
C LEU A 73 -6.77 -0.83 5.01
N PHE A 74 -8.09 -0.76 4.86
CA PHE A 74 -8.77 -0.49 3.60
C PHE A 74 -9.94 0.49 3.81
N THR A 75 -10.46 1.03 2.71
CA THR A 75 -11.62 1.91 2.71
C THR A 75 -12.57 1.54 1.59
N ASP A 76 -13.85 1.88 1.76
CA ASP A 76 -14.84 1.89 0.70
C ASP A 76 -15.17 3.31 0.17
N GLY A 77 -14.35 4.29 0.56
CA GLY A 77 -14.51 5.70 0.26
C GLY A 77 -15.25 6.51 1.33
N GLN A 78 -16.04 5.88 2.20
CA GLN A 78 -16.79 6.55 3.27
C GLN A 78 -16.45 6.01 4.66
N ASN A 79 -16.16 4.72 4.73
CA ASN A 79 -15.87 3.95 5.93
C ASN A 79 -14.47 3.35 5.80
N ILE A 80 -13.97 2.79 6.89
CA ILE A 80 -12.68 2.09 6.91
C ILE A 80 -12.84 0.72 7.53
N GLY A 81 -12.03 -0.24 7.08
CA GLY A 81 -11.93 -1.54 7.70
C GLY A 81 -10.48 -1.90 7.97
N ILE A 82 -10.28 -2.65 9.05
CA ILE A 82 -8.99 -3.26 9.37
C ILE A 82 -9.16 -4.78 9.27
N ILE A 83 -8.44 -5.41 8.36
CA ILE A 83 -8.32 -6.86 8.29
C ILE A 83 -7.27 -7.27 9.32
N LYS A 84 -7.64 -8.19 10.22
CA LYS A 84 -6.74 -8.73 11.24
C LYS A 84 -6.53 -10.22 11.01
N ALA A 85 -5.27 -10.61 10.77
CA ALA A 85 -4.81 -12.00 10.67
C ALA A 85 -5.55 -12.87 9.64
N GLY A 86 -6.19 -12.26 8.65
CA GLY A 86 -7.02 -12.91 7.64
C GLY A 86 -8.25 -13.64 8.18
N LYS A 87 -8.62 -13.34 9.42
CA LYS A 87 -9.70 -14.02 10.17
C LYS A 87 -10.88 -13.11 10.44
N GLU A 88 -10.66 -11.82 10.62
CA GLU A 88 -11.73 -10.87 10.93
C GLU A 88 -11.49 -9.50 10.30
N ILE A 89 -12.57 -8.75 10.16
CA ILE A 89 -12.59 -7.35 9.76
C ILE A 89 -13.15 -6.55 10.93
N VAL A 90 -12.41 -5.56 11.39
CA VAL A 90 -12.88 -4.51 12.30
C VAL A 90 -13.32 -3.32 11.44
N TYR A 91 -14.62 -3.13 11.29
CA TYR A 91 -15.22 -2.20 10.33
C TYR A 91 -15.80 -0.97 11.04
N TYR A 92 -15.26 0.20 10.73
CA TYR A 92 -15.62 1.47 11.35
C TYR A 92 -16.52 2.27 10.42
N THR A 93 -17.65 2.72 10.97
CA THR A 93 -18.64 3.54 10.24
C THR A 93 -18.96 4.81 11.01
N GLY A 94 -19.56 5.79 10.33
CA GLY A 94 -20.11 6.99 10.97
C GLY A 94 -19.05 7.88 11.63
N ASP A 95 -19.02 7.92 12.96
CA ASP A 95 -18.08 8.70 13.77
C ASP A 95 -16.81 7.93 14.17
N PHE A 96 -16.69 6.69 13.70
CA PHE A 96 -15.53 5.81 13.92
C PHE A 96 -15.29 5.44 15.40
N SER A 97 -16.26 5.61 16.30
CA SER A 97 -16.06 5.27 17.72
C SER A 97 -16.48 3.83 18.08
N ASN A 98 -17.36 3.21 17.29
CA ASN A 98 -17.93 1.90 17.59
C ASN A 98 -17.80 0.97 16.36
N PRO A 99 -16.65 0.30 16.18
CA PRO A 99 -16.48 -0.62 15.07
C PRO A 99 -17.31 -1.89 15.24
N GLU A 100 -17.71 -2.46 14.11
CA GLU A 100 -18.30 -3.79 14.04
C GLU A 100 -17.22 -4.83 13.76
N ILE A 101 -17.29 -5.98 14.41
CA ILE A 101 -16.37 -7.11 14.19
C ILE A 101 -17.08 -8.13 13.30
N ILE A 102 -16.49 -8.41 12.14
CA ILE A 102 -17.04 -9.29 11.11
C ILE A 102 -16.06 -10.44 10.87
N ALA A 103 -16.49 -11.67 11.16
CA ALA A 103 -15.67 -12.84 10.92
C ALA A 103 -15.55 -13.14 9.41
N ILE A 104 -14.35 -13.50 8.96
CA ILE A 104 -14.08 -13.99 7.62
C ILE A 104 -14.34 -15.50 7.62
N LYS A 105 -15.27 -15.94 6.78
CA LYS A 105 -15.73 -17.34 6.75
C LYS A 105 -14.67 -18.27 6.16
N ASP A 106 -14.44 -19.37 6.89
CA ASP A 106 -13.63 -20.53 6.49
C ASP A 106 -12.31 -20.18 5.76
N PRO A 107 -11.42 -19.38 6.40
CA PRO A 107 -10.23 -18.89 5.72
C PRO A 107 -9.28 -20.00 5.26
N GLN A 108 -9.29 -21.14 5.95
CA GLN A 108 -8.42 -22.28 5.64
C GLN A 108 -8.83 -23.05 4.38
N SER A 109 -10.03 -22.80 3.83
CA SER A 109 -10.45 -23.38 2.55
C SER A 109 -9.69 -22.79 1.35
N ILE A 110 -9.20 -21.56 1.48
CA ILE A 110 -8.53 -20.81 0.40
C ILE A 110 -7.10 -20.45 0.78
N LEU A 111 -6.88 -19.93 1.98
CA LEU A 111 -5.55 -19.51 2.42
C LEU A 111 -4.74 -20.73 2.87
N PRO A 112 -3.49 -20.89 2.38
CA PRO A 112 -2.57 -21.86 2.93
C PRO A 112 -2.37 -21.67 4.44
N LYS A 113 -2.23 -22.77 5.19
CA LYS A 113 -2.02 -22.75 6.65
C LYS A 113 -0.84 -21.87 7.12
N LYS A 114 0.16 -21.68 6.26
CA LYS A 114 1.37 -20.90 6.50
C LYS A 114 1.36 -19.53 5.82
N ALA A 115 0.22 -19.10 5.27
CA ALA A 115 0.10 -17.77 4.69
C ALA A 115 0.14 -16.72 5.82
N GLN A 116 0.98 -15.71 5.67
CA GLN A 116 1.07 -14.57 6.59
C GLN A 116 0.78 -13.28 5.83
N GLU A 117 -0.17 -12.50 6.33
CA GLU A 117 -0.54 -11.21 5.77
C GLU A 117 0.62 -10.22 5.87
N ARG A 118 0.68 -9.29 4.92
CA ARG A 118 1.67 -8.20 4.92
C ARG A 118 0.97 -6.86 4.78
N TYR A 119 1.37 -5.88 5.59
CA TYR A 119 0.74 -4.54 5.68
C TYR A 119 0.87 -3.65 4.42
N PHE A 120 1.17 -4.21 3.26
CA PHE A 120 1.35 -3.46 2.02
C PHE A 120 0.12 -2.61 1.68
N GLN A 121 0.35 -1.55 0.89
CA GLN A 121 -0.74 -0.70 0.46
C GLN A 121 -1.70 -1.47 -0.45
N ILE A 122 -2.94 -1.56 0.00
CA ILE A 122 -4.06 -2.14 -0.73
C ILE A 122 -5.10 -1.06 -0.98
N VAL A 123 -5.71 -1.08 -2.16
CA VAL A 123 -6.79 -0.15 -2.53
C VAL A 123 -7.87 -0.95 -3.25
N SER A 124 -9.13 -0.67 -2.97
CA SER A 124 -10.26 -1.25 -3.70
C SER A 124 -11.37 -0.24 -3.86
N ASP A 125 -11.92 -0.12 -5.07
CA ASP A 125 -13.20 0.55 -5.33
C ASP A 125 -14.37 -0.45 -5.46
N SER A 126 -14.12 -1.72 -5.11
CA SER A 126 -15.04 -2.83 -5.27
C SER A 126 -15.19 -3.63 -3.97
N ASP A 127 -16.18 -4.51 -3.92
CA ASP A 127 -16.36 -5.47 -2.81
C ASP A 127 -15.26 -6.55 -2.76
N GLN A 128 -14.34 -6.56 -3.73
CA GLN A 128 -13.19 -7.47 -3.77
C GLN A 128 -11.90 -6.74 -3.41
N ILE A 129 -11.36 -7.05 -2.24
CA ILE A 129 -10.16 -6.42 -1.68
C ILE A 129 -8.97 -7.34 -1.93
N PRO A 130 -7.92 -6.90 -2.65
CA PRO A 130 -6.71 -7.68 -2.81
C PRO A 130 -5.82 -7.58 -1.57
N VAL A 131 -5.37 -8.72 -1.06
CA VAL A 131 -4.52 -8.80 0.14
C VAL A 131 -3.25 -9.59 -0.17
N CYS A 132 -2.11 -9.09 0.27
CA CYS A 132 -0.80 -9.65 -0.03
C CYS A 132 -0.32 -10.59 1.08
N PHE A 133 0.32 -11.69 0.69
CA PHE A 133 0.78 -12.73 1.60
C PHE A 133 2.22 -13.18 1.32
N GLU A 134 2.96 -13.46 2.38
CA GLU A 134 4.07 -14.41 2.36
C GLU A 134 3.57 -15.83 2.60
N ASN A 135 4.29 -16.80 2.06
CA ASN A 135 4.00 -18.22 2.28
C ASN A 135 5.30 -19.01 2.17
N GLN A 136 5.52 -19.91 3.13
CA GLN A 136 6.69 -20.80 3.27
C GLN A 136 8.03 -20.09 3.56
N VAL A 137 8.28 -18.91 3.00
CA VAL A 137 9.47 -18.09 3.23
C VAL A 137 9.03 -16.73 3.76
N TYR A 138 9.54 -16.38 4.95
CA TYR A 138 9.17 -15.16 5.66
C TYR A 138 10.35 -14.19 5.68
N THR A 139 10.36 -13.28 4.71
CA THR A 139 11.40 -12.27 4.48
C THR A 139 10.83 -10.86 4.49
N ASN A 140 9.57 -10.70 4.89
CA ASN A 140 8.79 -9.47 4.79
C ASN A 140 8.66 -8.96 3.34
N GLN A 141 8.47 -9.89 2.39
CA GLN A 141 8.33 -9.66 0.95
C GLN A 141 7.21 -10.53 0.40
N ALA A 142 5.99 -9.97 0.25
CA ALA A 142 4.87 -10.74 -0.30
C ALA A 142 5.16 -11.19 -1.73
N ARG A 143 4.75 -12.40 -2.05
CA ARG A 143 4.84 -13.00 -3.40
C ARG A 143 3.55 -13.66 -3.84
N ASN A 144 2.59 -13.74 -2.92
CA ASN A 144 1.26 -14.29 -3.15
C ASN A 144 0.25 -13.21 -2.80
N PHE A 145 -0.96 -13.37 -3.31
CA PHE A 145 -2.10 -12.55 -2.97
C PHE A 145 -3.34 -13.43 -2.83
N ALA A 146 -4.32 -12.92 -2.09
CA ALA A 146 -5.66 -13.47 -2.04
C ALA A 146 -6.68 -12.36 -2.28
N LEU A 147 -7.88 -12.76 -2.71
CA LEU A 147 -8.99 -11.85 -2.92
C LEU A 147 -10.02 -12.07 -1.82
N LEU A 148 -10.31 -11.02 -1.07
CA LEU A 148 -11.31 -10.98 -0.02
C LEU A 148 -12.59 -10.36 -0.57
N GLU A 149 -13.67 -11.13 -0.63
CA GLU A 149 -15.00 -10.60 -0.93
C GLU A 149 -15.63 -10.12 0.39
N PHE A 150 -16.05 -8.86 0.43
CA PHE A 150 -16.67 -8.24 1.60
C PHE A 150 -18.01 -7.59 1.23
N ASP A 151 -19.10 -8.23 1.66
CA ASP A 151 -20.46 -7.72 1.56
C ASP A 151 -20.81 -6.96 2.84
N ARG A 152 -20.79 -5.63 2.75
CA ARG A 152 -21.04 -4.69 3.85
C ARG A 152 -22.45 -4.80 4.40
N GLU A 153 -23.45 -4.86 3.52
CA GLU A 153 -24.87 -4.91 3.88
C GLU A 153 -25.21 -6.22 4.61
N LYS A 154 -24.69 -7.33 4.10
CA LYS A 154 -24.89 -8.65 4.73
C LYS A 154 -23.93 -8.92 5.88
N LYS A 155 -22.92 -8.07 6.07
CA LYS A 155 -21.83 -8.26 7.04
C LYS A 155 -21.16 -9.62 6.88
N GLN A 156 -20.78 -9.94 5.65
CA GLN A 156 -20.14 -11.21 5.32
C GLN A 156 -18.82 -10.97 4.61
N ALA A 157 -17.81 -11.69 5.04
CA ALA A 157 -16.51 -11.72 4.38
C ALA A 157 -16.09 -13.16 4.11
N LYS A 158 -15.45 -13.40 2.96
CA LYS A 158 -14.85 -14.70 2.62
C LYS A 158 -13.70 -14.51 1.64
N TRP A 159 -12.72 -15.38 1.74
CA TRP A 159 -11.67 -15.49 0.72
C TRP A 159 -12.23 -16.20 -0.52
N THR A 160 -11.83 -15.77 -1.71
CA THR A 160 -12.31 -16.38 -2.97
C THR A 160 -11.20 -16.96 -3.82
N THR A 161 -9.97 -16.44 -3.70
CA THR A 161 -8.85 -16.83 -4.55
C THR A 161 -7.55 -16.66 -3.80
N TYR A 162 -6.58 -17.54 -4.02
CA TYR A 162 -5.20 -17.42 -3.56
C TYR A 162 -4.27 -17.72 -4.74
N SER A 163 -3.42 -16.78 -5.12
CA SER A 163 -2.50 -16.94 -6.26
C SER A 163 -1.23 -16.11 -6.11
N HIS A 164 -0.43 -16.04 -7.18
CA HIS A 164 0.79 -15.26 -7.35
C HIS A 164 0.86 -14.72 -8.78
N ILE A 165 1.67 -13.69 -9.02
CA ILE A 165 1.85 -13.14 -10.37
C ILE A 165 2.64 -14.13 -11.24
N ASP A 166 2.08 -14.54 -12.38
CA ASP A 166 2.82 -15.31 -13.40
C ASP A 166 3.81 -14.39 -14.11
N LYS A 167 5.10 -14.69 -13.98
CA LYS A 167 6.20 -13.88 -14.48
C LYS A 167 6.54 -14.05 -15.95
N LYS A 168 5.94 -15.02 -16.66
CA LYS A 168 6.33 -15.37 -18.05
C LYS A 168 6.32 -14.17 -19.00
N GLU A 169 5.41 -13.23 -18.80
CA GLU A 169 5.25 -12.07 -19.68
C GLU A 169 6.20 -10.91 -19.32
N LEU A 170 6.95 -10.98 -18.21
CA LEU A 170 7.91 -9.94 -17.82
C LEU A 170 9.20 -10.12 -18.61
N ASN A 171 9.74 -9.06 -19.20
CA ASN A 171 10.91 -9.13 -20.08
C ASN A 171 12.19 -9.49 -19.33
N HIS A 172 12.29 -9.10 -18.07
CA HIS A 172 13.52 -9.22 -17.28
C HIS A 172 13.42 -10.25 -16.15
N HIS A 173 12.46 -11.18 -16.24
CA HIS A 173 12.34 -12.26 -15.27
C HIS A 173 13.51 -13.23 -15.33
N ASP A 174 13.88 -13.80 -14.18
CA ASP A 174 14.92 -14.83 -14.12
C ASP A 174 14.30 -16.21 -14.45
N THR A 175 14.61 -16.72 -15.64
CA THR A 175 14.12 -18.02 -16.12
C THR A 175 14.67 -19.20 -15.32
N ASN A 176 15.77 -19.02 -14.58
CA ASN A 176 16.38 -20.06 -13.74
C ASN A 176 15.86 -20.04 -12.30
N SER A 177 15.15 -18.98 -11.91
CA SER A 177 14.56 -18.84 -10.59
C SER A 177 13.17 -19.46 -10.56
N SER A 178 12.82 -20.16 -9.48
CA SER A 178 11.44 -20.59 -9.22
C SER A 178 10.63 -19.54 -8.43
N PHE A 179 11.26 -18.45 -7.99
CA PHE A 179 10.57 -17.42 -7.21
C PHE A 179 9.62 -16.63 -8.10
N CYS A 180 8.41 -16.42 -7.59
CA CYS A 180 7.44 -15.49 -8.17
C CYS A 180 7.86 -14.05 -7.86
N PRO A 181 7.51 -13.05 -8.70
CA PRO A 181 7.82 -11.66 -8.42
C PRO A 181 7.24 -11.21 -7.08
N LYS A 182 7.94 -10.28 -6.42
CA LYS A 182 7.43 -9.63 -5.20
C LYS A 182 6.23 -8.74 -5.53
N ILE A 183 5.33 -8.58 -4.58
CA ILE A 183 4.18 -7.70 -4.67
C ILE A 183 4.36 -6.61 -3.61
N ASP A 184 4.52 -5.37 -4.06
CA ASP A 184 4.76 -4.23 -3.15
C ASP A 184 3.46 -3.47 -2.83
N SER A 185 2.50 -3.48 -3.75
CA SER A 185 1.15 -2.95 -3.55
C SER A 185 0.17 -3.52 -4.58
N MET A 186 -1.12 -3.51 -4.26
CA MET A 186 -2.19 -3.97 -5.15
C MET A 186 -3.39 -3.03 -5.14
N LYS A 187 -4.10 -2.98 -6.27
CA LYS A 187 -5.33 -2.20 -6.41
C LYS A 187 -6.38 -2.97 -7.20
N SER A 188 -7.59 -3.07 -6.66
CA SER A 188 -8.79 -3.35 -7.44
C SER A 188 -9.39 -2.01 -7.87
N TRP A 189 -9.54 -1.82 -9.19
CA TRP A 189 -10.06 -0.59 -9.76
C TRP A 189 -10.89 -0.89 -11.01
N LYS A 190 -12.14 -0.43 -11.05
CA LYS A 190 -13.06 -0.67 -12.18
C LYS A 190 -13.16 -2.15 -12.57
N GLN A 191 -13.27 -3.03 -11.59
CA GLN A 191 -13.32 -4.49 -11.76
C GLN A 191 -12.05 -5.13 -12.34
N GLU A 192 -10.93 -4.40 -12.31
CA GLU A 192 -9.64 -4.88 -12.80
C GLU A 192 -8.62 -4.91 -11.67
N LEU A 193 -7.73 -5.89 -11.71
CA LEU A 193 -6.72 -6.11 -10.69
C LEU A 193 -5.35 -5.63 -11.17
N TYR A 194 -4.74 -4.75 -10.39
CA TYR A 194 -3.44 -4.16 -10.67
C TYR A 194 -2.46 -4.51 -9.55
N ALA A 195 -1.19 -4.71 -9.94
CA ALA A 195 -0.11 -4.97 -9.01
C ALA A 195 1.15 -4.18 -9.41
N PHE A 196 1.87 -3.72 -8.40
CA PHE A 196 3.24 -3.23 -8.57
C PHE A 196 4.22 -4.26 -8.00
N SER A 197 5.28 -4.54 -8.75
CA SER A 197 6.25 -5.57 -8.44
C SER A 197 7.69 -5.05 -8.48
N SER A 198 8.50 -5.45 -7.50
CA SER A 198 9.94 -5.15 -7.39
C SER A 198 10.86 -6.28 -7.88
N GLY A 199 10.36 -7.12 -8.79
CA GLY A 199 11.09 -8.25 -9.37
C GLY A 199 11.23 -9.42 -8.40
N GLU A 200 12.14 -10.35 -8.69
CA GLU A 200 12.17 -11.66 -8.04
C GLU A 200 13.24 -11.79 -6.96
N SER A 201 14.20 -10.87 -6.91
CA SER A 201 15.40 -10.99 -6.08
C SER A 201 15.08 -11.35 -4.65
N GLN A 202 15.70 -12.39 -4.12
CA GLN A 202 15.53 -12.75 -2.70
C GLN A 202 16.31 -11.82 -1.77
N THR A 203 17.26 -11.05 -2.28
CA THR A 203 18.04 -10.12 -1.46
C THR A 203 17.25 -8.85 -1.19
N SER A 204 17.64 -8.13 -0.14
CA SER A 204 17.01 -6.87 0.23
C SER A 204 17.18 -5.84 -0.89
N VAL A 205 16.07 -5.41 -1.50
CA VAL A 205 16.05 -4.37 -2.55
C VAL A 205 16.56 -3.04 -2.01
N ASN A 206 16.32 -2.75 -0.73
CA ASN A 206 16.82 -1.56 -0.06
C ASN A 206 18.35 -1.54 0.07
N LYS A 207 18.99 -2.72 0.09
CA LYS A 207 20.46 -2.84 0.20
C LYS A 207 21.12 -3.00 -1.17
N TRP A 208 20.52 -3.77 -2.08
CA TRP A 208 21.17 -4.22 -3.30
C TRP A 208 20.53 -3.72 -4.60
N GLY A 209 19.35 -3.11 -4.52
CA GLY A 209 18.55 -2.71 -5.68
C GLY A 209 17.63 -3.82 -6.17
N MET A 210 16.75 -3.45 -7.09
CA MET A 210 15.78 -4.34 -7.74
C MET A 210 16.40 -5.00 -8.97
N ASP A 211 15.88 -6.16 -9.39
CA ASP A 211 16.21 -6.73 -10.71
C ASP A 211 15.59 -5.88 -11.81
N TYR A 212 14.29 -5.62 -11.64
CA TYR A 212 13.43 -4.76 -12.44
C TYR A 212 12.25 -4.37 -11.55
N TYR A 213 11.43 -3.43 -12.01
CA TYR A 213 10.10 -3.20 -11.46
C TYR A 213 9.05 -3.17 -12.57
N ALA A 214 7.82 -3.53 -12.24
CA ALA A 214 6.72 -3.55 -13.19
C ALA A 214 5.39 -3.11 -12.55
N LEU A 215 4.58 -2.39 -13.33
CA LEU A 215 3.17 -2.13 -13.07
C LEU A 215 2.37 -2.96 -14.06
N VAL A 216 1.59 -3.90 -13.56
CA VAL A 216 0.86 -4.87 -14.37
C VAL A 216 -0.61 -4.91 -14.00
N LYS A 217 -1.45 -5.18 -15.00
CA LYS A 217 -2.82 -5.65 -14.83
C LYS A 217 -2.80 -7.17 -14.92
N ILE A 218 -3.44 -7.82 -13.96
CA ILE A 218 -3.47 -9.28 -13.83
C ILE A 218 -4.91 -9.80 -13.76
N SER A 219 -5.13 -11.06 -14.10
CA SER A 219 -6.36 -11.77 -13.74
C SER A 219 -6.31 -12.24 -12.29
N SER A 220 -7.44 -12.71 -11.76
CA SER A 220 -7.55 -13.24 -10.40
C SER A 220 -6.66 -14.45 -10.13
N ASP A 221 -6.33 -15.23 -11.17
CA ASP A 221 -5.36 -16.33 -11.12
C ASP A 221 -3.90 -15.86 -11.24
N GLY A 222 -3.66 -14.56 -11.41
CA GLY A 222 -2.32 -13.96 -11.42
C GLY A 222 -1.64 -13.90 -12.79
N ARG A 223 -2.29 -14.35 -13.87
CA ARG A 223 -1.76 -14.16 -15.23
C ARG A 223 -1.73 -12.67 -15.59
N ILE A 224 -0.60 -12.21 -16.15
CA ILE A 224 -0.48 -10.85 -16.68
C ILE A 224 -1.38 -10.69 -17.92
N ILE A 225 -2.30 -9.73 -17.84
CA ILE A 225 -3.19 -9.32 -18.94
C ILE A 225 -2.53 -8.19 -19.73
N GLU A 226 -1.93 -7.23 -19.03
CA GLU A 226 -1.29 -6.07 -19.63
C GLU A 226 -0.12 -5.57 -18.78
N LYS A 227 0.97 -5.17 -19.44
CA LYS A 227 2.09 -4.47 -18.80
C LYS A 227 1.95 -2.97 -19.05
N LEU A 228 1.64 -2.21 -18.01
CA LEU A 228 1.48 -0.76 -18.10
C LEU A 228 2.84 -0.06 -18.05
N LEU A 229 3.73 -0.56 -17.19
CA LEU A 229 5.13 -0.12 -17.07
C LEU A 229 6.01 -1.32 -16.76
N GLU A 230 7.21 -1.34 -17.33
CA GLU A 230 8.29 -2.23 -16.95
C GLU A 230 9.61 -1.46 -17.06
N SER A 231 10.48 -1.57 -16.06
CA SER A 231 11.82 -0.99 -16.12
C SER A 231 12.74 -1.83 -17.00
N GLU A 232 13.90 -1.28 -17.35
CA GLU A 232 15.03 -2.07 -17.84
C GLU A 232 15.52 -3.10 -16.79
N HIS A 233 16.44 -3.98 -17.18
CA HIS A 233 17.15 -4.87 -16.25
C HIS A 233 18.16 -4.07 -15.40
N LEU A 234 17.70 -3.58 -14.25
CA LEU A 234 18.42 -2.64 -13.38
C LEU A 234 19.76 -3.18 -12.86
N LYS A 235 19.84 -4.48 -12.54
CA LYS A 235 21.09 -5.08 -12.09
C LYS A 235 22.18 -5.13 -13.15
N ALA A 236 21.81 -5.25 -14.43
CA ALA A 236 22.76 -5.24 -15.53
C ALA A 236 23.45 -3.87 -15.71
N LEU A 237 22.88 -2.79 -15.14
CA LEU A 237 23.43 -1.44 -15.20
C LEU A 237 24.62 -1.21 -14.24
N GLY A 238 24.97 -2.19 -13.40
CA GLY A 238 26.12 -2.13 -12.49
C GLY A 238 25.99 -1.10 -11.36
N LYS A 239 24.79 -0.54 -11.14
CA LYS A 239 24.49 0.42 -10.09
C LYS A 239 23.23 -0.01 -9.33
N LYS A 240 23.16 0.38 -8.04
CA LYS A 240 21.96 0.16 -7.23
C LYS A 240 20.86 1.10 -7.73
N ALA A 241 19.77 0.51 -8.21
CA ALA A 241 18.60 1.23 -8.71
C ALA A 241 17.32 0.50 -8.29
N GLY A 242 16.20 1.21 -8.34
CA GLY A 242 14.88 0.68 -8.01
C GLY A 242 13.90 1.78 -7.62
N VAL A 243 12.63 1.48 -7.80
CA VAL A 243 11.51 2.39 -7.55
C VAL A 243 10.42 1.60 -6.84
N ASN A 244 9.97 2.08 -5.67
CA ASN A 244 8.80 1.55 -5.00
C ASN A 244 7.54 2.15 -5.62
N GLY A 245 6.50 1.34 -5.80
CA GLY A 245 5.19 1.76 -6.27
C GLY A 245 4.12 1.49 -5.23
N ILE A 246 3.34 2.52 -4.91
CA ILE A 246 2.26 2.47 -3.92
C ILE A 246 1.00 3.02 -4.58
N PHE A 247 -0.06 2.22 -4.64
CA PHE A 247 -1.36 2.67 -5.14
C PHE A 247 -2.02 3.66 -4.20
N THR A 248 -2.80 4.56 -4.76
CA THR A 248 -3.58 5.56 -4.01
C THR A 248 -5.07 5.28 -4.14
N ASP A 249 -5.91 5.91 -3.30
CA ASP A 249 -7.37 5.81 -3.42
C ASP A 249 -7.89 6.46 -4.71
N SER A 250 -7.13 7.37 -5.31
CA SER A 250 -7.33 7.91 -6.67
C SER A 250 -6.73 7.01 -7.78
N PRO A 251 -6.93 7.27 -9.09
CA PRO A 251 -6.41 6.42 -10.17
C PRO A 251 -4.91 6.64 -10.43
N TYR A 252 -4.12 6.91 -9.39
CA TYR A 252 -2.67 7.12 -9.49
C TYR A 252 -1.89 6.09 -8.67
N ILE A 253 -0.69 5.78 -9.15
CA ILE A 253 0.36 5.13 -8.37
C ILE A 253 1.47 6.15 -8.06
N ILE A 254 1.92 6.16 -6.81
CA ILE A 254 3.07 6.94 -6.35
C ILE A 254 4.33 6.11 -6.56
N LEU A 255 5.26 6.66 -7.32
CA LEU A 255 6.54 6.03 -7.64
C LEU A 255 7.66 6.78 -6.92
N SER A 256 8.35 6.08 -6.04
CA SER A 256 9.37 6.63 -5.13
C SER A 256 10.72 5.95 -5.37
N PRO A 257 11.78 6.69 -5.72
CA PRO A 257 13.10 6.09 -5.85
C PRO A 257 13.60 5.50 -4.54
N LEU A 258 14.23 4.32 -4.63
CA LEU A 258 14.86 3.67 -3.48
C LEU A 258 16.16 4.35 -3.02
N PHE A 259 16.91 4.92 -3.95
CA PHE A 259 18.24 5.47 -3.70
C PHE A 259 18.29 6.96 -4.04
N LYS A 260 18.91 7.78 -3.18
CA LYS A 260 18.99 9.25 -3.37
C LYS A 260 19.75 9.69 -4.64
N ASN A 261 20.65 8.84 -5.12
CA ASN A 261 21.49 9.10 -6.29
C ASN A 261 20.84 8.58 -7.58
N ASP A 262 19.54 8.29 -7.57
CA ASP A 262 18.78 7.93 -8.76
C ASP A 262 18.58 9.15 -9.68
N ASP A 263 18.09 8.89 -10.89
CA ASP A 263 17.88 9.92 -11.92
C ASP A 263 16.82 10.95 -11.52
N TRP A 264 15.87 10.60 -10.64
CA TRP A 264 14.85 11.51 -10.11
C TRP A 264 15.34 12.27 -8.86
N LYS A 265 16.58 12.04 -8.42
CA LYS A 265 17.22 12.73 -7.27
C LYS A 265 16.38 12.65 -6.00
N GLY A 266 15.79 11.48 -5.76
CA GLY A 266 14.92 11.18 -4.62
C GLY A 266 13.51 11.78 -4.70
N LYS A 267 13.10 12.38 -5.83
CA LYS A 267 11.76 12.94 -6.00
C LYS A 267 10.75 11.88 -6.41
N GLN A 268 9.56 11.94 -5.83
CA GLN A 268 8.43 11.10 -6.21
C GLN A 268 7.79 11.58 -7.51
N LYS A 269 7.23 10.63 -8.25
CA LYS A 269 6.39 10.88 -9.43
C LYS A 269 5.08 10.13 -9.31
N LEU A 270 4.08 10.57 -10.07
CA LEU A 270 2.82 9.86 -10.24
C LEU A 270 2.75 9.25 -11.63
N PHE A 271 2.10 8.10 -11.73
CA PHE A 271 1.64 7.53 -12.99
C PHE A 271 0.13 7.31 -12.92
N SER A 272 -0.60 7.79 -13.92
CA SER A 272 -2.06 7.64 -13.97
C SER A 272 -2.45 6.31 -14.60
N LEU A 273 -3.26 5.51 -13.91
CA LEU A 273 -3.90 4.34 -14.50
C LEU A 273 -4.94 4.71 -15.55
N ALA A 274 -5.57 5.89 -15.42
CA ALA A 274 -6.61 6.35 -16.33
C ALA A 274 -6.05 6.89 -17.65
N THR A 275 -5.04 7.76 -17.59
CA THR A 275 -4.49 8.42 -18.79
C THR A 275 -3.20 7.78 -19.31
N ARG A 276 -2.56 6.91 -18.51
CA ARG A 276 -1.23 6.30 -18.79
C ARG A 276 -0.11 7.34 -18.90
N GLU A 277 -0.28 8.48 -18.24
CA GLU A 277 0.68 9.58 -18.27
C GLU A 277 1.43 9.73 -16.95
N TRP A 278 2.65 10.23 -17.06
CA TRP A 278 3.47 10.64 -15.93
C TRP A 278 3.13 12.05 -15.48
N CYS A 279 3.21 12.27 -14.17
CA CYS A 279 3.00 13.57 -13.56
C CYS A 279 4.04 13.83 -12.45
N ASP A 280 4.65 15.01 -12.48
CA ASP A 280 5.52 15.48 -11.40
C ASP A 280 4.68 16.05 -10.25
N ILE A 281 5.17 15.91 -9.03
CA ILE A 281 4.51 16.45 -7.83
C ILE A 281 5.16 17.79 -7.44
N ALA A 282 4.34 18.82 -7.26
CA ALA A 282 4.77 20.12 -6.73
C ALA A 282 4.29 20.27 -5.28
N LEU A 283 5.18 19.96 -4.33
CA LEU A 283 4.91 20.12 -2.91
C LEU A 283 4.79 21.61 -2.51
N PRO A 284 4.00 21.94 -1.47
CA PRO A 284 3.93 23.30 -0.94
C PRO A 284 5.30 23.80 -0.44
N ARG A 285 5.44 25.12 -0.33
CA ARG A 285 6.66 25.75 0.21
C ARG A 285 6.91 25.23 1.64
N GLY A 286 8.16 24.87 1.93
CA GLY A 286 8.55 24.33 3.24
C GLY A 286 8.34 22.82 3.41
N MET A 287 7.75 22.14 2.43
CA MET A 287 7.46 20.70 2.48
C MET A 287 8.41 19.86 1.61
N SER A 288 9.58 20.38 1.21
CA SER A 288 10.49 19.69 0.28
C SER A 288 11.03 18.34 0.77
N LYS A 289 10.93 18.07 2.08
CA LYS A 289 11.30 16.78 2.69
C LYS A 289 10.11 15.83 2.87
N HIS A 290 8.88 16.31 2.72
CA HIS A 290 7.70 15.46 2.81
C HIS A 290 7.63 14.52 1.61
N LYS A 291 6.95 13.40 1.82
CA LYS A 291 6.58 12.46 0.77
C LYS A 291 5.06 12.33 0.73
N LEU A 292 4.52 12.24 -0.48
CA LEU A 292 3.15 11.85 -0.73
C LEU A 292 2.97 10.38 -0.36
N GLN A 293 1.89 10.07 0.35
CA GLN A 293 1.55 8.73 0.82
C GLN A 293 0.29 8.19 0.17
N ASN A 294 -0.75 9.02 0.08
CA ASN A 294 -2.03 8.66 -0.52
C ASN A 294 -2.75 9.93 -0.98
N MET A 295 -3.77 9.76 -1.81
CA MET A 295 -4.56 10.86 -2.37
C MET A 295 -5.93 10.37 -2.87
N THR A 296 -6.90 11.28 -2.81
CA THR A 296 -8.14 11.25 -3.59
C THR A 296 -8.04 12.23 -4.75
N ASP A 297 -9.14 12.47 -5.47
CA ASP A 297 -9.17 13.44 -6.55
C ASP A 297 -8.94 14.89 -6.10
N ASN A 298 -9.19 15.19 -4.81
CA ASN A 298 -9.13 16.56 -4.28
C ASN A 298 -8.08 16.74 -3.17
N PHE A 299 -7.76 15.68 -2.44
CA PHE A 299 -6.95 15.75 -1.22
C PHE A 299 -5.77 14.79 -1.27
N CYS A 300 -4.73 15.13 -0.52
CA CYS A 300 -3.51 14.32 -0.43
C CYS A 300 -3.04 14.24 1.02
N LEU A 301 -2.58 13.06 1.42
CA LEU A 301 -1.86 12.84 2.66
C LEU A 301 -0.35 12.80 2.37
N THR A 302 0.41 13.59 3.12
CA THR A 302 1.88 13.57 3.08
C THR A 302 2.47 13.36 4.48
N PHE A 303 3.68 12.82 4.55
CA PHE A 303 4.41 12.63 5.80
C PHE A 303 5.85 13.12 5.72
N LEU A 304 6.44 13.36 6.89
CA LEU A 304 7.86 13.55 7.10
C LEU A 304 8.37 12.52 8.12
N TYR A 305 9.43 11.79 7.75
CA TYR A 305 10.18 10.96 8.69
C TYR A 305 11.41 11.67 9.23
N ASP A 306 11.64 11.55 10.53
CA ASP A 306 12.86 11.94 11.23
C ASP A 306 13.05 11.03 12.45
N ARG A 307 13.74 9.90 12.27
CA ARG A 307 13.88 8.83 13.29
C ARG A 307 12.53 8.33 13.84
N GLY A 308 11.52 8.30 12.98
CA GLY A 308 10.12 8.01 13.30
C GLY A 308 9.19 8.87 12.44
N LEU A 309 7.89 8.63 12.53
CA LEU A 309 6.85 9.45 11.91
C LEU A 309 6.75 10.76 12.69
N LYS A 310 7.26 11.84 12.10
CA LYS A 310 7.38 13.14 12.78
C LYS A 310 6.25 14.10 12.43
N GLU A 311 5.94 14.22 11.15
CA GLU A 311 4.89 15.14 10.70
C GLU A 311 3.92 14.44 9.74
N LEU A 312 2.64 14.80 9.86
CA LEU A 312 1.59 14.50 8.90
C LEU A 312 1.05 15.83 8.35
N ALA A 313 0.67 15.84 7.08
CA ALA A 313 0.03 17.01 6.47
C ALA A 313 -1.03 16.60 5.48
N LEU A 314 -2.15 17.34 5.53
CA LEU A 314 -3.19 17.31 4.52
C LEU A 314 -2.97 18.43 3.53
N CYS A 315 -3.02 18.10 2.25
CA CYS A 315 -2.94 19.04 1.15
C CYS A 315 -4.19 18.93 0.27
N ARG A 316 -4.48 20.00 -0.45
CA ARG A 316 -5.44 20.03 -1.55
C ARG A 316 -4.69 20.01 -2.88
N ILE A 317 -5.27 19.38 -3.89
CA ILE A 317 -4.79 19.40 -5.27
C ILE A 317 -5.35 20.66 -5.95
N ASP A 318 -4.47 21.43 -6.60
CA ASP A 318 -4.79 22.70 -7.26
C ASP A 318 -5.25 22.54 -8.72
#